data_AF-A0A5C4RZ12-F1
#
_entry.id   AF-A0A5C4RZ12-F1
#
_cell.length_a   1.000
_cell.length_b   1.000
_cell.length_c   1.000
_cell.angle_alpha   90.00
_cell.angle_beta   90.00
_cell.angle_gamma   90.00
#
_symmetry.space_group_name_H-M   'P 1'
#
loop_
_entity.id
_entity.type
_entity.pdbx_description
1 polymer ?
#
loop_
_entity_poly.entity_id
_entity_poly.type
_entity_poly.pdbx_seq_one_letter_code
_entity_poly.pdbx_strand_id
1 'polypeptide(L)'
;MYTAFLFGSARGRDFWQSPLMPFHMLLTSLVAGGAAMMLLMVLFGAPDILVGLLRWGLAAGVALNAVIMVSELFGRHPSKQAEAAAHQISAGALKSQFWVGAFLLGCLLPFFIFVWSSSLPLLSLGSILSLGGIYYAEKLWVRAPQLVSVS
;
A
#
# COMPACT_ATOMS: atom_id res chain seq x y z
N MET A 1 -11.39 -0.25 -8.02
CA MET A 1 -12.17 -1.51 -7.96
C MET A 1 -12.12 -2.32 -9.25
N TYR A 2 -12.44 -1.77 -10.44
CA TYR A 2 -12.36 -2.49 -11.71
C TYR A 2 -10.98 -3.16 -11.96
N THR A 3 -9.88 -2.46 -11.63
CA THR A 3 -8.51 -2.98 -11.74
C THR A 3 -8.29 -4.27 -10.94
N ALA A 4 -8.91 -4.41 -9.75
CA ALA A 4 -8.79 -5.63 -8.97
C ALA A 4 -9.47 -6.83 -9.66
N PHE A 5 -10.59 -6.59 -10.35
CA PHE A 5 -11.25 -7.63 -11.15
C PHE A 5 -10.43 -8.03 -12.38
N LEU A 6 -9.67 -7.10 -12.98
CA LEU A 6 -8.71 -7.43 -14.04
C LEU A 6 -7.58 -8.33 -13.53
N PHE A 7 -7.07 -8.08 -12.33
CA PHE A 7 -6.10 -8.97 -11.68
C PHE A 7 -6.69 -10.35 -11.39
N GLY A 8 -7.92 -10.41 -10.90
CA GLY A 8 -8.62 -11.67 -10.64
C GLY A 8 -8.93 -12.50 -11.88
N SER A 9 -9.03 -11.88 -13.07
CA SER A 9 -9.30 -12.58 -14.33
C SER A 9 -8.04 -13.08 -15.06
N ALA A 10 -6.85 -12.65 -14.62
CA ALA A 10 -5.57 -13.11 -15.16
C ALA A 10 -5.26 -14.55 -14.68
N ARG A 11 -5.65 -15.52 -15.50
CA ARG A 11 -5.38 -16.95 -15.26
C ARG A 11 -3.87 -17.21 -15.21
N GLY A 12 -3.42 -18.03 -14.25
CA GLY A 12 -2.02 -18.43 -14.10
C GLY A 12 -1.16 -17.56 -13.17
N ARG A 13 -1.77 -16.61 -12.43
CA ARG A 13 -1.10 -15.80 -11.40
C ARG A 13 -1.94 -15.78 -10.13
N ASP A 14 -2.05 -16.94 -9.48
CA ASP A 14 -2.98 -17.19 -8.36
C ASP A 14 -2.87 -16.19 -7.20
N PHE A 15 -1.70 -15.56 -6.99
CA PHE A 15 -1.53 -14.49 -6.01
C PHE A 15 -2.45 -13.28 -6.27
N TRP A 16 -2.69 -12.93 -7.54
CA TRP A 16 -3.59 -11.84 -7.94
C TRP A 16 -5.07 -12.14 -7.69
N GLN A 17 -5.41 -13.41 -7.46
CA GLN A 17 -6.77 -13.86 -7.16
C GLN A 17 -7.09 -13.81 -5.66
N SER A 18 -6.20 -13.24 -4.85
CA SER A 18 -6.42 -12.94 -3.43
C SER A 18 -7.78 -12.25 -3.22
N PRO A 19 -8.66 -12.76 -2.32
CA PRO A 19 -9.91 -12.08 -1.97
C PRO A 19 -9.70 -10.69 -1.36
N LEU A 20 -8.49 -10.39 -0.87
CA LEU A 20 -8.13 -9.09 -0.30
C LEU A 20 -7.71 -8.07 -1.36
N MET A 21 -7.43 -8.49 -2.59
CA MET A 21 -6.94 -7.60 -3.66
C MET A 21 -7.88 -6.42 -3.97
N PRO A 22 -9.23 -6.58 -3.99
CA PRO A 22 -10.13 -5.43 -4.14
C PRO A 22 -10.01 -4.43 -2.99
N PHE A 23 -9.85 -4.91 -1.75
CA PHE A 23 -9.69 -4.06 -0.58
C PHE A 23 -8.35 -3.35 -0.57
N HIS A 24 -7.28 -4.05 -0.95
CA HIS A 24 -5.96 -3.45 -1.20
C HIS A 24 -6.08 -2.27 -2.16
N MET A 25 -6.63 -2.51 -3.36
CA MET A 25 -6.74 -1.49 -4.42
C MET A 25 -7.66 -0.34 -4.04
N LEU A 26 -8.75 -0.60 -3.32
CA LEU A 26 -9.62 0.45 -2.80
C LEU A 26 -8.84 1.34 -1.82
N LEU A 27 -8.15 0.71 -0.88
CA LEU A 27 -7.48 1.42 0.19
C LEU A 27 -6.28 2.21 -0.32
N THR A 28 -5.47 1.65 -1.21
CA THR A 28 -4.36 2.39 -1.83
C THR A 28 -4.88 3.59 -2.61
N SER A 29 -6.02 3.46 -3.32
CA SER A 29 -6.62 4.60 -4.03
C SER A 29 -7.10 5.71 -3.08
N LEU A 30 -7.70 5.35 -1.94
CA LEU A 30 -8.14 6.30 -0.91
C LEU A 30 -6.94 7.00 -0.26
N VAL A 31 -5.90 6.24 0.10
CA VAL A 31 -4.67 6.81 0.69
C VAL A 31 -3.95 7.69 -0.32
N ALA A 32 -3.83 7.28 -1.59
CA ALA A 32 -3.21 8.09 -2.64
C ALA A 32 -3.97 9.39 -2.87
N GLY A 33 -5.30 9.33 -2.98
CA GLY A 33 -6.15 10.52 -3.14
C GLY A 33 -6.07 11.46 -1.94
N GLY A 34 -6.13 10.93 -0.71
CA GLY A 34 -5.99 11.71 0.51
C GLY A 34 -4.60 12.35 0.66
N ALA A 35 -3.54 11.63 0.28
CA ALA A 35 -2.17 12.12 0.31
C ALA A 35 -1.97 13.23 -0.73
N ALA A 36 -2.46 13.05 -1.95
CA ALA A 36 -2.44 14.09 -2.97
C ALA A 36 -3.21 15.34 -2.50
N MET A 37 -4.38 15.16 -1.89
CA MET A 37 -5.16 16.27 -1.33
C MET A 37 -4.40 17.02 -0.24
N MET A 38 -3.78 16.31 0.71
CA MET A 38 -2.94 16.92 1.76
C MET A 38 -1.79 17.75 1.18
N LEU A 39 -1.19 17.31 0.06
CA LEU A 39 -0.14 18.08 -0.62
C LEU A 39 -0.68 19.35 -1.29
N LEU A 40 -1.87 19.30 -1.89
CA LEU A 40 -2.51 20.48 -2.47
C LEU A 40 -2.84 21.54 -1.41
N MET A 41 -3.17 21.12 -0.18
CA MET A 41 -3.46 22.04 0.92
C MET A 41 -2.26 22.91 1.32
N VAL A 42 -1.04 22.45 1.07
CA VAL A 42 0.16 23.28 1.30
C VAL A 42 0.24 24.42 0.28
N LEU A 43 -0.19 24.17 -0.95
CA LEU A 43 -0.09 25.14 -2.05
C LEU A 43 -1.23 26.15 -2.02
N PHE A 44 -2.44 25.70 -1.69
CA PHE A 44 -3.67 26.50 -1.78
C PHE A 44 -4.24 26.92 -0.42
N GLY A 45 -3.67 26.43 0.68
CA GLY A 45 -4.24 26.57 2.02
C GLY A 45 -5.44 25.63 2.21
N ALA A 46 -5.79 25.36 3.47
CA ALA A 46 -6.96 24.58 3.82
C ALA A 46 -7.51 24.91 5.21
N PRO A 47 -8.82 24.72 5.44
CA PRO A 47 -9.39 24.78 6.78
C PRO A 47 -8.78 23.71 7.69
N ASP A 48 -8.47 24.08 8.94
CA ASP A 48 -7.88 23.18 9.94
C ASP A 48 -8.70 21.89 10.15
N ILE A 49 -10.03 22.00 10.06
CA ILE A 49 -10.93 20.84 10.17
C ILE A 49 -10.68 19.81 9.07
N LEU A 50 -10.37 20.25 7.85
CA LEU A 50 -10.14 19.37 6.72
C LEU A 50 -8.74 18.74 6.79
N VAL A 51 -7.74 19.49 7.25
CA VAL A 51 -6.40 18.97 7.55
C VAL A 51 -6.48 17.89 8.64
N GLY A 52 -7.24 18.15 9.71
CA GLY A 52 -7.47 17.18 10.78
C GLY A 52 -8.16 15.91 10.30
N LEU A 53 -9.20 16.05 9.47
CA LEU A 53 -9.92 14.91 8.89
C LEU A 53 -9.01 14.05 8.01
N LEU A 54 -8.24 14.68 7.11
CA LEU A 54 -7.30 13.95 6.24
C LEU A 54 -6.17 13.31 7.04
N ARG A 55 -5.62 13.99 8.05
CA ARG A 55 -4.58 13.44 8.92
C ARG A 55 -5.03 12.10 9.53
N TRP A 56 -6.19 12.08 10.18
CA TRP A 56 -6.70 10.86 10.80
C TRP A 56 -7.14 9.82 9.79
N GLY A 57 -7.75 10.23 8.68
CA GLY A 57 -8.09 9.34 7.57
C GLY A 57 -6.87 8.66 6.95
N LEU A 58 -5.77 9.39 6.76
CA LEU A 58 -4.50 8.87 6.27
C LEU A 58 -3.81 7.96 7.28
N ALA A 59 -3.82 8.31 8.57
CA ALA A 59 -3.32 7.43 9.63
C ALA A 59 -4.03 6.08 9.62
N ALA A 60 -5.36 6.09 9.60
CA ALA A 60 -6.18 4.88 9.55
C ALA A 60 -5.97 4.10 8.24
N GLY A 61 -5.94 4.80 7.11
CA GLY A 61 -5.79 4.20 5.79
C GLY A 61 -4.43 3.50 5.62
N VAL A 62 -3.35 4.16 6.02
CA VAL A 62 -1.99 3.58 5.96
C VAL A 62 -1.86 2.40 6.93
N ALA A 63 -2.42 2.49 8.13
CA ALA A 63 -2.42 1.39 9.09
C ALA A 63 -3.16 0.16 8.54
N LEU A 64 -4.37 0.36 8.00
CA LEU A 64 -5.14 -0.71 7.39
C LEU A 64 -4.43 -1.28 6.15
N ASN A 65 -3.71 -0.46 5.38
CA ASN A 65 -2.95 -0.91 4.22
C ASN A 65 -1.80 -1.82 4.63
N ALA A 66 -1.09 -1.48 5.71
CA ALA A 66 -0.07 -2.34 6.29
C ALA A 66 -0.65 -3.69 6.75
N VAL A 67 -1.82 -3.68 7.40
CA VAL A 67 -2.51 -4.91 7.83
C VAL A 67 -2.89 -5.78 6.64
N ILE A 68 -3.47 -5.19 5.58
CA ILE A 68 -3.84 -5.92 4.36
C ILE A 68 -2.58 -6.53 3.73
N MET A 69 -1.51 -5.75 3.54
CA MET A 69 -0.26 -6.24 2.94
C MET A 69 0.33 -7.42 3.73
N VAL A 70 0.40 -7.31 5.06
CA VAL A 70 0.88 -8.42 5.91
C VAL A 70 -0.06 -9.63 5.80
N SER A 71 -1.37 -9.42 5.81
CA SER A 71 -2.35 -10.50 5.67
C SER A 71 -2.25 -11.22 4.32
N GLU A 72 -1.99 -10.49 3.23
CA GLU A 72 -1.80 -11.07 1.90
C GLU A 72 -0.49 -11.85 1.79
N LEU A 73 0.58 -11.46 2.49
CA LEU A 73 1.86 -12.16 2.43
C LEU A 73 1.93 -13.39 3.33
N PHE A 74 1.34 -13.32 4.53
CA PHE A 74 1.44 -14.37 5.55
C PHE A 74 0.13 -15.16 5.76
N GLY A 75 -0.93 -14.81 5.03
CA GLY A 75 -2.20 -15.52 5.04
C GLY A 75 -2.12 -16.91 4.38
N ARG A 76 -3.27 -17.59 4.33
CA ARG A 76 -3.37 -18.88 3.62
C ARG A 76 -3.39 -18.65 2.11
N HIS A 77 -2.49 -19.33 1.42
CA HIS A 77 -2.39 -19.28 -0.04
C HIS A 77 -3.15 -20.43 -0.69
N PRO A 78 -3.93 -20.18 -1.77
CA PRO A 78 -4.70 -21.22 -2.45
C PRO A 78 -3.84 -22.19 -3.27
N SER A 79 -2.59 -21.80 -3.58
CA SER A 79 -1.67 -22.62 -4.37
C SER A 79 -0.21 -22.38 -3.99
N LYS A 80 0.66 -23.33 -4.36
CA LYS A 80 2.12 -23.20 -4.19
C LYS A 80 2.70 -22.03 -4.99
N GLN A 81 2.07 -21.66 -6.11
CA GLN A 81 2.51 -20.52 -6.92
C GLN A 81 2.22 -19.19 -6.21
N ALA A 82 1.05 -19.07 -5.58
CA ALA A 82 0.71 -17.90 -4.76
C ALA A 82 1.63 -17.78 -3.55
N GLU A 83 1.90 -18.90 -2.86
CA GLU A 83 2.84 -18.94 -1.75
C GLU A 83 4.27 -18.54 -2.17
N ALA A 84 4.75 -19.05 -3.31
CA ALA A 84 6.05 -18.69 -3.84
C ALA A 84 6.14 -17.20 -4.20
N ALA A 85 5.08 -16.61 -4.76
CA ALA A 85 5.03 -15.17 -5.05
C ALA A 85 5.08 -14.33 -3.76
N ALA A 86 4.29 -14.70 -2.75
CA ALA A 86 4.32 -14.06 -1.44
C ALA A 86 5.71 -14.17 -0.79
N HIS A 87 6.35 -15.34 -0.88
CA HIS A 87 7.71 -15.55 -0.41
C HIS A 87 8.73 -14.64 -1.12
N GLN A 88 8.61 -14.42 -2.44
CA GLN A 88 9.50 -13.50 -3.15
C GLN A 88 9.46 -12.08 -2.58
N ILE A 89 8.28 -11.63 -2.13
CA ILE A 89 8.09 -10.31 -1.51
C ILE A 89 8.57 -10.30 -0.06
N SER A 90 8.25 -11.32 0.74
CA SER A 90 8.52 -11.30 2.19
C SER A 90 9.95 -11.67 2.56
N ALA A 91 10.54 -12.67 1.88
CA ALA A 91 11.84 -13.23 2.25
C ALA A 91 12.79 -13.49 1.06
N GLY A 92 12.29 -13.41 -0.17
CA GLY A 92 13.05 -13.65 -1.40
C GLY A 92 13.71 -12.41 -1.99
N ALA A 93 13.80 -12.38 -3.32
CA ALA A 93 14.57 -11.36 -4.06
C ALA A 93 14.03 -9.93 -3.90
N LEU A 94 12.75 -9.78 -3.53
CA LEU A 94 12.09 -8.49 -3.43
C LEU A 94 11.97 -7.97 -1.98
N LYS A 95 12.48 -8.72 -0.98
CA LYS A 95 12.32 -8.41 0.45
C LYS A 95 12.76 -7.01 0.85
N SER A 96 13.88 -6.53 0.31
CA SER A 96 14.38 -5.20 0.68
C SER A 96 13.47 -4.09 0.19
N GLN A 97 12.92 -4.24 -1.02
CA GLN A 97 11.99 -3.26 -1.60
C GLN A 97 10.68 -3.25 -0.81
N PHE A 98 10.22 -4.42 -0.35
CA PHE A 98 9.04 -4.52 0.48
C PHE A 98 9.26 -3.91 1.87
N TRP A 99 10.19 -4.47 2.65
CA TRP A 99 10.35 -4.09 4.06
C TRP A 99 10.80 -2.66 4.24
N VAL A 100 11.73 -2.17 3.41
CA VAL A 100 12.24 -0.80 3.53
C VAL A 100 11.33 0.16 2.77
N GLY A 101 11.07 -0.10 1.49
CA GLY A 101 10.34 0.83 0.63
C GLY A 101 8.85 0.88 0.93
N ALA A 102 8.14 -0.23 0.76
CA ALA A 102 6.68 -0.27 0.91
C ALA A 102 6.22 -0.21 2.38
N PHE A 103 6.90 -0.93 3.28
CA PHE A 103 6.43 -1.13 4.64
C PHE A 103 6.99 -0.08 5.62
N LEU A 104 8.31 0.01 5.79
CA LEU A 104 8.91 0.96 6.74
C LEU A 104 8.70 2.41 6.31
N LEU A 105 9.19 2.77 5.13
CA LEU A 105 9.09 4.14 4.61
C LEU A 105 7.69 4.47 4.12
N GLY A 106 6.98 3.49 3.56
CA GLY A 106 5.68 3.68 2.94
C GLY A 106 4.48 3.57 3.88
N CYS A 107 4.62 2.90 5.03
CA CYS A 107 3.53 2.73 5.97
C CYS A 107 3.88 3.10 7.42
N LEU A 108 4.90 2.49 7.99
CA LEU A 108 5.20 2.64 9.42
C LEU A 108 5.61 4.08 9.78
N LEU A 109 6.53 4.67 9.00
CA LEU A 109 6.98 6.04 9.22
C LEU A 109 5.86 7.07 8.97
N PRO A 110 5.11 7.03 7.84
CA PRO A 110 3.96 7.91 7.63
C PRO A 110 2.89 7.79 8.70
N PHE A 111 2.57 6.57 9.15
CA PHE A 111 1.60 6.35 10.22
C PHE A 111 1.96 7.15 11.47
N PHE A 112 3.20 7.05 11.94
CA PHE A 112 3.66 7.78 13.11
C PHE A 112 3.69 9.31 12.89
N ILE A 113 4.05 9.75 11.69
CA ILE A 113 3.95 11.17 11.32
C ILE A 113 2.50 11.65 11.45
N PHE A 114 1.53 10.93 10.87
CA PHE A 114 0.12 11.33 10.93
C PHE A 114 -0.47 11.22 12.33
N VAL A 115 -0.02 10.29 13.18
CA VAL A 115 -0.54 10.16 14.54
C VAL A 115 0.01 11.23 15.46
N TRP A 116 1.30 11.59 15.35
CA TRP A 116 1.95 12.48 16.33
C TRP A 116 2.20 13.90 15.87
N SER A 117 2.16 14.19 14.56
CA SER A 117 2.37 15.54 14.06
C SER A 117 1.07 16.24 13.67
N SER A 118 0.96 17.51 14.02
CA SER A 118 -0.04 18.46 13.49
C SER A 118 0.56 19.48 12.52
N SER A 119 1.88 19.49 12.33
CA SER A 119 2.52 20.47 11.47
C SER A 119 2.31 20.11 10.01
N LEU A 120 1.77 21.05 9.23
CA LEU A 120 1.49 20.83 7.80
C LEU A 120 2.72 20.32 7.01
N PRO A 121 3.95 20.83 7.20
CA PRO A 121 5.12 20.32 6.48
C PRO A 121 5.43 18.83 6.77
N LEU A 122 5.33 18.39 8.03
CA LEU A 122 5.50 16.96 8.35
C LEU A 122 4.37 16.13 7.77
N LEU A 123 3.12 16.60 7.82
CA LEU A 123 2.00 15.87 7.22
C LEU A 123 2.22 15.67 5.71
N SER A 124 2.73 16.69 5.01
CA SER A 124 3.11 16.57 3.59
C SER A 124 4.24 15.58 3.35
N LEU A 125 5.26 15.57 4.21
CA LEU A 125 6.31 14.55 4.16
C LEU A 125 5.72 13.15 4.31
N GLY A 126 4.82 12.96 5.28
CA GLY A 126 4.07 11.71 5.47
C GLY A 126 3.29 11.33 4.20
N SER A 127 2.63 12.29 3.55
CA SER A 127 1.89 12.05 2.29
C SER A 127 2.80 11.63 1.14
N ILE A 128 3.96 12.26 0.97
CA ILE A 128 4.95 11.88 -0.06
C ILE A 128 5.47 10.47 0.19
N LEU A 129 5.80 10.17 1.44
CA LEU A 129 6.27 8.85 1.84
C LEU A 129 5.21 7.76 1.61
N SER A 130 3.94 8.03 1.96
CA SER A 130 2.82 7.11 1.65
C SER A 130 2.66 6.85 0.16
N LEU A 131 2.74 7.88 -0.69
CA LEU A 131 2.68 7.73 -2.15
C LEU A 131 3.84 6.88 -2.69
N GLY A 132 5.06 7.12 -2.20
CA GLY A 132 6.22 6.29 -2.52
C GLY A 132 6.03 4.84 -2.07
N GLY A 133 5.45 4.64 -0.89
CA GLY A 133 5.08 3.33 -0.35
C GLY A 133 4.12 2.56 -1.27
N ILE A 134 3.04 3.23 -1.68
CA ILE A 134 2.05 2.67 -2.61
C ILE A 134 2.70 2.28 -3.94
N TYR A 135 3.56 3.15 -4.49
CA TYR A 135 4.29 2.83 -5.72
C TYR A 135 5.11 1.54 -5.59
N TYR A 136 5.86 1.39 -4.49
CA TYR A 136 6.61 0.15 -4.24
C TYR A 136 5.69 -1.05 -4.04
N ALA A 137 4.62 -0.92 -3.26
CA ALA A 137 3.65 -1.99 -3.02
C ALA A 137 3.04 -2.49 -4.34
N GLU A 138 2.47 -1.60 -5.16
CA GLU A 138 1.85 -1.98 -6.44
C GLU A 138 2.86 -2.63 -7.40
N LYS A 139 4.06 -2.06 -7.51
CA LYS A 139 5.15 -2.62 -8.32
C LYS A 139 5.50 -4.04 -7.88
N LEU A 140 5.56 -4.28 -6.57
CA LEU A 140 5.89 -5.59 -5.99
C LEU A 140 4.78 -6.62 -6.22
N TRP A 141 3.52 -6.23 -6.02
CA TRP A 141 2.36 -7.11 -6.25
C TRP A 141 2.24 -7.51 -7.72
N VAL A 142 2.61 -6.63 -8.65
CA VAL A 142 2.66 -6.97 -10.08
C VAL A 142 3.86 -7.86 -10.41
N ARG A 143 5.04 -7.56 -9.87
CA ARG A 143 6.29 -8.24 -10.25
C ARG A 143 6.44 -9.61 -9.62
N ALA A 144 6.01 -9.81 -8.37
CA ALA A 144 6.30 -11.04 -7.65
C ALA A 144 5.71 -12.30 -8.31
N PRO A 145 4.45 -12.29 -8.76
CA PRO A 145 3.90 -13.44 -9.47
C PRO A 145 4.67 -13.74 -10.75
N GLN A 146 5.18 -12.71 -11.46
CA GLN A 146 5.96 -12.83 -12.70
C GLN A 146 7.29 -13.57 -12.52
N LEU A 147 7.86 -13.55 -11.33
CA LEU A 147 9.12 -14.24 -11.00
C LEU A 147 8.91 -15.74 -10.72
N VAL A 148 7.67 -16.19 -10.52
CA VAL A 148 7.35 -17.60 -10.32
C VAL A 148 7.17 -18.27 -11.67
N SER A 149 7.90 -19.37 -11.89
CA SER A 149 7.80 -20.18 -13.10
C SER A 149 6.43 -20.85 -13.17
N VAL A 150 5.82 -20.82 -14.36
CA VAL A 150 4.55 -21.49 -14.66
C VAL A 150 4.90 -22.85 -15.29
N SER A 151 5.34 -23.80 -14.47
CA SER A 151 5.60 -25.19 -14.87
C SER A 151 4.36 -26.05 -14.69
#